data_AF-A0A118K093-F1
#
_entry.id   AF-A0A118K093-F1
#
_cell.length_a   1.000
_cell.length_b   1.000
_cell.length_c   1.000
_cell.angle_alpha   90.00
_cell.angle_beta   90.00
_cell.angle_gamma   90.00
#
_symmetry.space_group_name_H-M   'P 1'
#
loop_
_entity.id
_entity.type
_entity.pdbx_description
1 polymer ?
#
loop_
_entity_poly.entity_id
_entity_poly.type
_entity_poly.pdbx_seq_one_letter_code
_entity_poly.pdbx_strand_id
1 'polypeptide(L)'
;MAVSCDTSRKTSKSDWVRGITDEYGDFVIDLPSHLHALPNMEKRCRLKILQLPNASPCHQAFTGEYRGIKFSSAKNGIRTYTAHEIHLTPKNPQACMNEKGRGKMLVHTF
;
A
#
# COMPACT_ATOMS: atom_id res chain seq x y z
N MET A 1 -4.93 1.36 -5.12
CA MET A 1 -3.68 1.64 -4.36
C MET A 1 -2.47 1.20 -5.16
N ALA A 2 -1.26 1.48 -4.69
CA ALA A 2 -0.02 0.93 -5.23
C ALA A 2 1.05 0.80 -4.15
N VAL A 3 1.95 -0.16 -4.29
CA VAL A 3 3.21 -0.19 -3.53
C VAL A 3 4.30 0.31 -4.44
N SER A 4 5.15 1.21 -3.94
CA SER A 4 6.35 1.67 -4.62
C SER A 4 7.57 1.39 -3.75
N CYS A 5 8.59 0.78 -4.33
CA CYS A 5 9.83 0.43 -3.66
C CYS A 5 11.01 1.23 -4.24
N ASP A 6 11.92 1.66 -3.38
CA ASP A 6 13.19 2.27 -3.77
C ASP A 6 14.26 1.18 -3.96
N THR A 7 14.72 1.03 -5.21
CA THR A 7 15.74 0.06 -5.60
C THR A 7 17.16 0.65 -5.64
N SER A 8 17.35 1.90 -5.19
CA SER A 8 18.62 2.65 -5.29
C SER A 8 19.10 2.88 -6.73
N ARG A 9 18.22 2.62 -7.70
CA ARG A 9 18.34 2.99 -9.12
C ARG A 9 17.30 4.06 -9.43
N LYS A 10 17.35 4.67 -10.63
CA LYS A 10 16.23 5.52 -11.09
C LYS A 10 14.93 4.72 -10.99
N THR A 11 13.97 5.22 -10.20
CA THR A 11 12.66 4.58 -10.02
C THR A 11 12.03 4.32 -11.38
N SER A 12 11.76 3.06 -11.66
CA SER A 12 11.20 2.58 -12.91
C SER A 12 9.73 2.17 -12.73
N LYS A 13 9.01 1.98 -13.84
CA LYS A 13 7.63 1.48 -13.76
C LYS A 13 7.53 0.07 -13.15
N SER A 14 8.59 -0.73 -13.17
CA SER A 14 8.62 -2.04 -12.53
C SER A 14 8.79 -1.98 -11.01
N ASP A 15 9.19 -0.82 -10.45
CA ASP A 15 9.41 -0.67 -9.01
C ASP A 15 8.13 -0.32 -8.23
N TRP A 16 7.00 -0.30 -8.92
CA TRP A 16 5.70 -0.15 -8.29
C TRP A 16 4.69 -1.12 -8.89
N VAL A 17 3.75 -1.55 -8.06
CA VAL A 17 2.66 -2.44 -8.43
C VAL A 17 1.35 -1.85 -7.95
N ARG A 18 0.33 -1.87 -8.80
CA ARG A 18 -1.02 -1.39 -8.44
C ARG A 18 -1.83 -2.54 -7.86
N GLY A 19 -2.64 -2.24 -6.86
CA GLY A 19 -3.62 -3.14 -6.29
C GLY A 19 -4.97 -2.43 -6.12
N ILE A 20 -6.03 -3.22 -6.06
CA ILE A 20 -7.40 -2.74 -5.82
C ILE A 20 -7.79 -3.22 -4.42
N THR A 21 -8.53 -2.40 -3.68
CA THR A 21 -9.12 -2.79 -2.40
C THR A 21 -10.44 -3.52 -2.64
N ASP A 22 -10.76 -4.47 -1.76
CA ASP A 22 -12.08 -5.08 -1.71
C ASP A 22 -13.13 -4.14 -1.08
N GLU A 23 -14.35 -4.68 -0.91
CA GLU A 23 -15.50 -4.00 -0.31
C GLU A 23 -15.28 -3.58 1.16
N TYR A 24 -14.34 -4.20 1.87
CA TYR A 24 -13.98 -3.85 3.26
C TYR A 24 -12.80 -2.86 3.32
N GLY A 25 -12.27 -2.44 2.17
CA GLY A 25 -11.08 -1.59 2.11
C GLY A 25 -9.78 -2.37 2.34
N ASP A 26 -9.84 -3.70 2.36
CA ASP A 26 -8.68 -4.57 2.48
C ASP A 26 -8.03 -4.78 1.11
N PHE A 27 -6.71 -4.99 1.08
CA PHE A 27 -6.02 -5.33 -0.16
C PHE A 27 -4.91 -6.36 0.07
N VAL A 28 -4.63 -7.11 -0.99
CA VAL A 28 -3.49 -8.02 -1.10
C VAL A 28 -2.76 -7.72 -2.41
N ILE A 29 -1.44 -7.59 -2.33
CA ILE A 29 -0.58 -7.33 -3.48
C ILE A 29 0.62 -8.26 -3.40
N ASP A 30 0.86 -8.98 -4.49
CA ASP A 30 2.10 -9.71 -4.72
C ASP A 30 3.12 -8.79 -5.37
N LEU A 31 4.33 -8.74 -4.81
CA LEU A 31 5.40 -7.97 -5.42
C LEU A 31 5.98 -8.68 -6.65
N PRO A 32 6.43 -7.93 -7.67
CA PRO A 32 7.31 -8.43 -8.72
C PRO A 32 8.58 -9.11 -8.17
N SER A 33 9.06 -10.14 -8.88
CA SER A 33 10.19 -10.97 -8.44
C SER A 33 11.48 -10.20 -8.16
N HIS A 34 11.80 -9.17 -8.94
CA HIS A 34 13.00 -8.35 -8.70
C HIS A 34 12.93 -7.52 -7.41
N LEU A 35 11.75 -7.36 -6.82
CA LEU A 35 11.55 -6.69 -5.54
C LEU A 35 11.58 -7.67 -4.35
N HIS A 36 11.54 -8.98 -4.58
CA HIS A 36 11.56 -10.00 -3.51
C HIS A 36 12.88 -10.01 -2.74
N ALA A 37 13.99 -9.71 -3.43
CA ALA A 37 15.33 -9.67 -2.84
C ALA A 37 15.68 -8.32 -2.18
N LEU A 38 14.74 -7.35 -2.12
CA LEU A 38 15.04 -6.05 -1.56
C LEU A 38 15.29 -6.14 -0.04
N PRO A 39 16.49 -5.73 0.44
CA PRO A 39 16.73 -5.67 1.87
C PRO A 39 15.98 -4.50 2.50
N ASN A 40 15.59 -4.62 3.77
CA ASN A 40 14.95 -3.55 4.54
C ASN A 40 13.68 -2.99 3.86
N MET A 41 12.79 -3.88 3.40
CA MET A 41 11.57 -3.50 2.67
C MET A 41 10.71 -2.47 3.41
N GLU A 42 10.66 -2.52 4.75
CA GLU A 42 9.93 -1.56 5.58
C GLU A 42 10.39 -0.10 5.40
N LYS A 43 11.66 0.09 5.00
CA LYS A 43 12.26 1.41 4.73
C LYS A 43 12.22 1.78 3.25
N ARG A 44 12.26 0.79 2.36
CA ARG A 44 12.37 1.00 0.90
C ARG A 44 11.02 1.03 0.21
N CYS A 45 10.05 0.27 0.71
CA CYS A 45 8.73 0.15 0.12
C CYS A 45 7.71 0.95 0.92
N ARG A 46 6.83 1.63 0.18
CA ARG A 46 5.73 2.42 0.74
C ARG A 46 4.47 2.19 -0.06
N LEU A 47 3.37 2.09 0.66
CA LEU A 47 2.05 2.10 0.05
C LEU A 47 1.69 3.52 -0.35
N LYS A 48 1.10 3.69 -1.52
CA LYS A 48 0.52 4.93 -2.03
C LYS A 48 -0.93 4.66 -2.39
N ILE A 49 -1.84 5.46 -1.84
CA ILE A 49 -3.23 5.43 -2.28
C ILE A 49 -3.31 6.32 -3.52
N LEU A 50 -3.79 5.74 -4.63
CA LEU A 50 -3.79 6.41 -5.93
C LEU A 50 -5.08 7.15 -6.23
N GLN A 51 -6.20 6.58 -5.80
CA GLN A 51 -7.54 7.04 -6.11
C GLN A 51 -8.49 6.41 -5.09
N LEU A 52 -9.47 7.19 -4.65
CA LEU A 52 -10.63 6.70 -3.91
C LEU A 52 -11.79 6.42 -4.87
N PRO A 53 -12.78 5.61 -4.50
CA PRO A 53 -13.99 5.47 -5.30
C PRO A 53 -14.60 6.86 -5.59
N ASN A 54 -15.10 7.09 -6.82
CA ASN A 54 -15.70 8.38 -7.18
C ASN A 54 -16.91 8.75 -6.31
N ALA A 55 -17.62 7.72 -5.81
CA ALA A 55 -18.74 7.87 -4.88
C ALA A 55 -18.30 8.14 -3.43
N SER A 56 -17.01 8.00 -3.13
CA SER A 56 -16.49 8.34 -1.80
C SER A 56 -16.67 9.83 -1.57
N PRO A 57 -17.24 10.23 -0.42
CA PRO A 57 -17.33 11.64 -0.07
C PRO A 57 -15.95 12.25 0.18
N CYS A 58 -14.90 11.41 0.27
CA CYS A 58 -13.50 11.82 0.42
C CYS A 58 -12.73 11.94 -0.87
N HIS A 59 -13.34 11.62 -2.01
CA HIS A 59 -12.69 11.66 -3.31
C HIS A 59 -11.98 13.00 -3.60
N GLN A 60 -12.66 14.13 -3.33
CA GLN A 60 -12.11 15.47 -3.57
C GLN A 60 -11.11 15.93 -2.51
N ALA A 61 -11.19 15.35 -1.31
CA ALA A 61 -10.38 15.74 -0.17
C ALA A 61 -9.04 14.98 -0.10
N PHE A 62 -8.88 13.94 -0.93
CA PHE A 62 -7.76 13.02 -0.84
C PHE A 62 -6.50 13.50 -1.59
N THR A 63 -5.47 13.86 -0.84
CA THR A 63 -4.15 14.20 -1.38
C THR A 63 -3.19 13.02 -1.21
N GLY A 64 -3.23 12.07 -2.16
CA GLY A 64 -2.18 11.08 -2.44
C GLY A 64 -1.25 10.72 -1.28
N GLU A 65 -1.76 10.03 -0.27
CA GLU A 65 -1.01 9.70 0.94
C GLU A 65 -0.10 8.49 0.76
N TYR A 66 1.09 8.57 1.37
CA TYR A 66 2.02 7.45 1.48
C TYR A 66 1.99 6.86 2.89
N ARG A 67 1.95 5.53 2.98
CA ARG A 67 1.99 4.80 4.25
C ARG A 67 3.15 3.81 4.26
N GLY A 68 3.87 3.77 5.37
CA GLY A 68 4.89 2.76 5.61
C GLY A 68 4.27 1.38 5.73
N ILE A 69 5.08 0.35 5.45
CA ILE A 69 4.72 -1.04 5.68
C ILE A 69 5.55 -1.59 6.83
N LYS A 70 5.03 -2.61 7.50
CA LYS A 70 5.70 -3.32 8.58
C LYS A 70 5.71 -4.81 8.29
N PHE A 71 6.82 -5.47 8.59
CA PHE A 71 6.91 -6.92 8.57
C PHE A 71 5.92 -7.52 9.57
N SER A 72 5.16 -8.51 9.12
CA SER A 72 4.15 -9.18 9.92
C SER A 72 4.52 -10.62 10.21
N SER A 73 4.90 -11.40 9.19
CA SER A 73 5.24 -12.81 9.38
C SER A 73 6.08 -13.35 8.23
N ALA A 74 6.75 -14.49 8.47
CA ALA A 74 7.37 -15.29 7.43
C ALA A 74 6.93 -16.75 7.59
N LYS A 75 6.29 -17.33 6.58
CA LYS A 75 5.84 -18.73 6.59
C LYS A 75 5.93 -19.32 5.19
N ASN A 76 6.42 -20.55 5.07
CA ASN A 76 6.52 -21.28 3.79
C ASN A 76 7.26 -20.50 2.68
N GLY A 77 8.34 -19.79 3.03
CA GLY A 77 9.04 -18.94 2.07
C GLY A 77 8.28 -17.68 1.66
N ILE A 78 7.19 -17.32 2.33
CA ILE A 78 6.44 -16.09 2.06
C ILE A 78 6.62 -15.13 3.23
N ARG A 79 7.15 -13.94 2.95
CA ARG A 79 7.22 -12.80 3.87
C ARG A 79 5.99 -11.93 3.68
N THR A 80 5.20 -11.77 4.73
CA THR A 80 4.03 -10.89 4.73
C THR A 80 4.39 -9.57 5.41
N TYR A 81 4.01 -8.48 4.76
CA TYR A 81 4.07 -7.13 5.29
C TYR A 81 2.67 -6.57 5.37
N THR A 82 2.42 -5.70 6.33
CA THR A 82 1.13 -5.04 6.52
C THR A 82 1.33 -3.54 6.59
N ALA A 83 0.44 -2.80 5.97
CA ALA A 83 0.31 -1.38 6.27
C ALA A 83 -0.46 -1.23 7.59
N HIS A 84 -0.13 -0.19 8.37
CA HIS A 84 -0.98 0.20 9.49
C HIS A 84 -2.38 0.60 8.98
N GLU A 85 -3.38 0.60 9.85
CA GLU A 85 -4.72 1.09 9.52
C GLU A 85 -4.62 2.48 8.87
N ILE A 86 -5.20 2.59 7.69
CA ILE A 86 -5.16 3.78 6.87
C ILE A 86 -6.41 4.58 7.20
N HIS A 87 -6.20 5.74 7.81
CA HIS A 87 -7.26 6.71 8.06
C HIS A 87 -7.18 7.78 6.99
N LEU A 88 -8.24 7.90 6.20
CA LEU A 88 -8.33 8.95 5.18
C LEU A 88 -8.70 10.25 5.88
N THR A 89 -7.73 11.15 6.06
CA THR A 89 -7.99 12.45 6.65
C THR A 89 -8.39 13.43 5.54
N PRO A 90 -9.62 13.93 5.53
CA PRO A 90 -10.05 14.90 4.54
C PRO A 90 -9.47 16.29 4.82
N LYS A 91 -9.37 17.11 3.76
CA LYS A 91 -9.17 18.55 3.87
C LYS A 91 -10.36 19.27 4.54
N ASN A 92 -11.58 18.71 4.45
CA ASN A 92 -12.76 19.15 5.20
C ASN A 92 -13.31 17.98 6.06
N PRO A 93 -13.13 18.00 7.40
CA PRO A 93 -13.52 16.92 8.33
C PRO A 93 -15.00 16.52 8.28
N GLN A 94 -15.89 17.45 7.90
CA GLN A 94 -17.34 17.23 7.99
C GLN A 94 -17.89 16.32 6.89
N ALA A 95 -17.19 16.18 5.76
CA ALA A 95 -17.66 15.37 4.63
C ALA A 95 -17.23 13.89 4.73
N CYS A 96 -16.34 13.53 5.66
CA CYS A 96 -15.47 12.37 5.49
C CYS A 96 -15.29 11.51 6.73
N MET A 97 -16.29 11.47 7.59
CA MET A 97 -16.23 10.62 8.75
C MET A 97 -16.43 9.15 8.33
N ASN A 98 -15.45 8.31 8.66
CA ASN A 98 -15.51 6.85 8.80
C ASN A 98 -15.06 5.94 7.63
N GLU A 99 -14.21 6.38 6.69
CA GLU A 99 -13.57 5.44 5.76
C GLU A 99 -12.27 4.86 6.35
N LYS A 100 -12.27 3.54 6.60
CA LYS A 100 -11.14 2.77 7.13
C LYS A 100 -10.74 1.68 6.14
N GLY A 101 -9.45 1.40 6.04
CA GLY A 101 -8.96 0.26 5.27
C GLY A 101 -7.65 -0.29 5.85
N ARG A 102 -7.44 -1.60 5.74
CA ARG A 102 -6.22 -2.26 6.21
C ARG A 102 -5.48 -2.94 5.06
N GLY A 103 -4.18 -2.71 5.00
CA GLY A 103 -3.35 -3.23 3.92
C GLY A 103 -2.54 -4.46 4.25
N LYS A 104 -2.53 -5.45 3.36
CA LYS A 104 -1.58 -6.57 3.40
C LYS A 104 -0.81 -6.63 2.08
N MET A 105 0.49 -6.88 2.18
CA MET A 105 1.40 -7.06 1.05
C MET A 105 2.13 -8.38 1.24
N LEU A 106 2.07 -9.24 0.24
CA LEU A 106 2.72 -10.53 0.25
C LEU A 106 3.99 -10.45 -0.62
N VAL A 107 5.07 -10.99 -0.07
CA VAL A 107 6.36 -11.08 -0.74
C VAL A 107 6.76 -12.52 -0.73
N HIS A 108 6.74 -13.16 -1.89
CA HIS A 108 7.27 -14.50 -2.04
C HIS A 108 8.80 -14.41 -2.00
N THR A 109 9.46 -15.32 -1.30
CA THR A 109 10.91 -15.46 -1.28
C THR A 109 11.22 -16.90 -1.66
N PHE A 110 11.95 -17.10 -2.76
CA PHE A 110 12.45 -18.39 -3.19
C PHE A 110 13.83 -18.65 -2.59
#